data_AF-A0AAQ3NWV5-F1
#
_entry.id   AF-A0AAQ3NWV5-F1
#
_cell.length_a   1.000
_cell.length_b   1.000
_cell.length_c   1.000
_cell.angle_alpha   90.00
_cell.angle_beta   90.00
_cell.angle_gamma   90.00
#
_symmetry.space_group_name_H-M   'P 1'
#
loop_
_entity.id
_entity.type
_entity.pdbx_description
1 polymer ?
#
loop_
_entity_poly.entity_id
_entity_poly.type
_entity_poly.pdbx_seq_one_letter_code
_entity_poly.pdbx_strand_id
1 'polypeptide(L)'
;MEGHHLHRHHGQQQQQQRLQNTSANVDATDRFPQWSIQETKEFLVIRAELDQTFMETKRNKQLWEVISTRMKEKGYHRSAEQCKCKWKNLVTRYKGFETMEQEATRQQFPFYNEFSAIFTARMQRMLWAEAEGGSKKNKGTQLSSDEEEDGNEESAEGGGGRKKKKAKIASGGGGGSSLNSLKEILEEFMRQQMQIEAQWMEAFEARENERRLKEMEWRQAMEVLENERIMMEERWREREEQRRIREEARAEKRDALITALLNKLERQEM
;
A
#
# COMPACT_ATOMS: atom_id res chain seq x y z
N MET A 1 26.92 -6.57 53.99
CA MET A 1 26.48 -6.88 52.62
C MET A 1 25.51 -5.79 52.12
N GLU A 2 25.93 -4.52 52.08
CA GLU A 2 24.99 -3.42 51.71
C GLU A 2 25.59 -2.36 50.75
N GLY A 3 26.89 -2.42 50.43
CA GLY A 3 27.55 -1.43 49.57
C GLY A 3 27.33 -1.58 48.06
N HIS A 4 26.88 -2.75 47.59
CA HIS A 4 26.75 -3.04 46.15
C HIS A 4 25.37 -2.66 45.56
N HIS A 5 24.35 -2.44 46.40
CA HIS A 5 23.00 -2.10 45.91
C HIS A 5 22.85 -0.61 45.56
N LEU A 6 23.51 0.30 46.27
CA LEU A 6 23.43 1.75 46.02
C LEU A 6 24.12 2.17 44.71
N HIS A 7 25.24 1.54 44.35
CA HIS A 7 25.95 1.85 43.10
C HIS A 7 25.18 1.41 41.85
N ARG A 8 24.44 0.30 41.93
CA ARG A 8 23.62 -0.20 40.82
C ARG A 8 22.42 0.72 40.55
N HIS A 9 21.84 1.29 41.60
CA HIS A 9 20.69 2.19 41.49
C HIS A 9 21.08 3.57 40.94
N HIS A 10 22.28 4.06 41.27
CA HIS A 10 22.79 5.34 40.75
C HIS A 10 23.19 5.25 39.26
N GLY A 11 23.78 4.13 38.82
CA GLY A 11 24.06 3.88 37.41
C GLY A 11 22.80 3.75 36.55
N GLN A 12 21.71 3.21 37.11
CA GLN A 12 20.44 3.05 36.39
C GLN A 12 19.68 4.39 36.26
N GLN A 13 19.74 5.28 37.27
CA GLN A 13 19.19 6.63 37.16
C GLN A 13 19.98 7.53 36.19
N GLN A 14 21.31 7.39 36.16
CA GLN A 14 22.14 8.16 35.22
C GLN A 14 21.94 7.71 33.76
N GLN A 15 21.63 6.43 33.53
CA GLN A 15 21.23 5.92 32.21
C GLN A 15 19.82 6.36 31.81
N GLN A 16 18.90 6.52 32.77
CA GLN A 16 17.53 6.98 32.52
C GLN A 16 17.46 8.49 32.19
N GLN A 17 18.34 9.32 32.78
CA GLN A 17 18.51 10.73 32.36
C GLN A 17 19.19 10.86 30.99
N ARG A 18 20.06 9.92 30.61
CA ARG A 18 20.71 9.91 29.28
C ARG A 18 19.77 9.56 28.13
N LEU A 19 18.63 8.91 28.41
CA LEU A 19 17.58 8.62 27.42
C LEU A 19 16.54 9.73 27.27
N GLN A 20 16.61 10.79 28.09
CA GLN A 20 15.72 11.96 27.99
C GLN A 20 16.42 13.19 27.41
N ASN A 21 17.76 13.16 27.24
CA ASN A 21 18.55 14.31 26.78
C ASN A 21 19.18 14.12 25.38
N THR A 22 18.70 13.19 24.57
CA THR A 22 19.05 13.06 23.14
C THR A 22 18.01 13.71 22.22
N SER A 23 17.39 14.79 22.70
CA SER A 23 16.59 15.73 21.91
C SER A 23 17.28 17.08 21.88
N ALA A 24 18.38 17.20 21.13
CA ALA A 24 18.81 18.43 20.49
C ALA A 24 20.06 18.15 19.65
N ASN A 25 20.03 18.69 18.44
CA ASN A 25 21.14 18.82 17.51
C ASN A 25 21.46 17.60 16.64
N VAL A 26 20.63 17.42 15.62
CA VAL A 26 21.05 16.77 14.39
C VAL A 26 20.82 17.76 13.26
N ASP A 27 21.92 18.10 12.59
CA ASP A 27 22.06 19.10 11.53
C ASP A 27 20.81 19.32 10.67
N ALA A 28 20.33 20.56 10.73
CA ALA A 28 19.38 21.12 9.80
C ALA A 28 20.11 21.35 8.47
N THR A 29 19.87 20.52 7.47
CA THR A 29 19.82 20.92 6.05
C THR A 29 19.55 19.76 5.07
N ASP A 30 19.69 18.47 5.46
CA ASP A 30 19.60 17.40 4.45
C ASP A 30 18.95 16.08 4.90
N ARG A 31 17.97 16.16 5.81
CA ARG A 31 17.01 15.06 6.03
C ARG A 31 15.64 15.57 5.60
N PHE A 32 15.06 14.94 4.57
CA PHE A 32 13.68 15.19 4.18
C PHE A 32 12.79 15.27 5.42
N PRO A 33 12.13 16.42 5.68
CA PRO A 33 11.44 16.61 6.95
C PRO A 33 10.36 15.54 7.13
N GLN A 34 10.39 14.81 8.25
CA GLN A 34 9.34 13.85 8.58
C GLN A 34 8.04 14.61 8.78
N TRP A 35 6.95 14.16 8.16
CA TRP A 35 5.64 14.80 8.29
C TRP A 35 5.16 14.70 9.73
N SER A 36 4.97 15.84 10.40
CA SER A 36 4.42 15.84 11.76
C SER A 36 2.93 15.47 11.75
N ILE A 37 2.40 15.10 12.92
CA ILE A 37 0.97 14.80 13.07
C ILE A 37 0.14 16.05 12.75
N GLN A 38 0.52 17.22 13.29
CA GLN A 38 -0.19 18.46 13.03
C GLN A 38 -0.11 18.85 11.56
N GLU A 39 1.07 18.78 10.95
CA GLU A 39 1.26 19.03 9.51
C GLU A 39 0.38 18.13 8.65
N THR A 40 0.30 16.84 9.00
CA THR A 40 -0.56 15.89 8.27
C THR A 40 -2.04 16.22 8.44
N LYS A 41 -2.47 16.67 9.63
CA LYS A 41 -3.84 17.11 9.86
C LYS A 41 -4.20 18.33 9.02
N GLU A 42 -3.35 19.36 9.02
CA GLU A 42 -3.57 20.56 8.20
C GLU A 42 -3.65 20.21 6.71
N PHE A 43 -2.79 19.32 6.24
CA PHE A 43 -2.82 18.80 4.89
C PHE A 43 -4.16 18.13 4.55
N LEU A 44 -4.69 17.29 5.45
CA LEU A 44 -5.96 16.61 5.25
C LEU A 44 -7.15 17.57 5.24
N VAL A 45 -7.14 18.62 6.07
CA VAL A 45 -8.15 19.68 6.05
C VAL A 45 -8.17 20.37 4.69
N ILE A 46 -7.01 20.83 4.20
CA ILE A 46 -6.90 21.47 2.88
C ILE A 46 -7.39 20.52 1.78
N ARG A 47 -7.01 19.23 1.87
CA ARG A 47 -7.41 18.23 0.88
C ARG A 47 -8.91 17.90 0.93
N ALA A 48 -9.54 17.96 2.10
CA ALA A 48 -10.98 17.79 2.26
C ALA A 48 -11.75 18.92 1.60
N GLU A 49 -11.32 20.17 1.79
CA GLU A 49 -11.93 21.35 1.18
C GLU A 49 -11.88 21.31 -0.36
N LEU A 50 -10.75 20.85 -0.92
CA LEU A 50 -10.56 20.77 -2.36
C LEU A 50 -11.12 19.46 -2.97
N ASP A 51 -11.62 18.52 -2.15
CA ASP A 51 -11.99 17.18 -2.60
C ASP A 51 -12.97 17.17 -3.76
N GLN A 52 -13.93 18.09 -3.72
CA GLN A 52 -14.93 18.23 -4.78
C GLN A 52 -14.28 18.61 -6.12
N THR A 53 -13.38 19.60 -6.13
CA THR A 53 -12.68 20.05 -7.34
C THR A 53 -11.76 18.95 -7.91
N PHE A 54 -11.16 18.14 -7.03
CA PHE A 54 -10.40 16.94 -7.43
C PHE A 54 -11.26 15.89 -8.13
N MET A 55 -12.56 15.80 -7.83
CA MET A 55 -13.48 14.85 -8.49
C MET A 55 -14.05 15.39 -9.81
N GLU A 56 -14.11 16.71 -9.98
CA GLU A 56 -14.66 17.35 -11.18
C GLU A 56 -13.67 17.39 -12.35
N THR A 57 -12.37 17.42 -12.06
CA THR A 57 -11.32 17.62 -13.06
C THR A 57 -10.40 16.40 -13.18
N LYS A 58 -10.02 16.04 -14.42
CA LYS A 58 -9.06 14.95 -14.67
C LYS A 58 -7.60 15.36 -14.50
N ARG A 59 -7.29 16.64 -14.75
CA ARG A 59 -5.93 17.20 -14.61
C ARG A 59 -5.78 17.89 -13.27
N ASN A 60 -5.14 17.22 -12.32
CA ASN A 60 -5.02 17.69 -10.93
C ASN A 60 -3.71 18.41 -10.59
N LYS A 61 -2.80 18.59 -11.56
CA LYS A 61 -1.49 19.24 -11.35
C LYS A 61 -1.61 20.59 -10.63
N GLN A 62 -2.49 21.47 -11.10
CA GLN A 62 -2.70 22.79 -10.48
C GLN A 62 -3.30 22.69 -9.07
N LEU A 63 -4.15 21.69 -8.80
CA LEU A 63 -4.71 21.51 -7.46
C LEU A 63 -3.64 21.09 -6.44
N TRP A 64 -2.65 20.30 -6.87
CA TRP A 64 -1.50 19.98 -6.04
C TRP A 64 -0.62 21.20 -5.73
N GLU A 65 -0.46 22.13 -6.69
CA GLU A 65 0.21 23.42 -6.45
C GLU A 65 -0.57 24.30 -5.47
N VAL A 66 -1.90 24.32 -5.56
CA VAL A 66 -2.76 25.04 -4.60
C VAL A 66 -2.60 24.46 -3.19
N ILE A 67 -2.57 23.13 -3.05
CA ILE A 67 -2.33 22.48 -1.75
C ILE A 67 -0.95 22.86 -1.21
N SER A 68 0.10 22.78 -2.03
CA SER A 68 1.46 23.18 -1.65
C SER A 68 1.52 24.62 -1.16
N THR A 69 0.85 25.53 -1.86
CA THR A 69 0.77 26.95 -1.49
C THR A 69 0.07 27.15 -0.15
N ARG A 70 -1.09 26.51 0.06
CA ARG A 70 -1.83 26.58 1.34
C ARG A 70 -1.07 25.94 2.50
N MET A 71 -0.31 24.89 2.25
CA MET A 71 0.59 24.29 3.25
C MET A 71 1.70 25.29 3.63
N LYS A 72 2.27 25.98 2.64
CA LYS A 72 3.30 27.01 2.86
C LYS A 72 2.77 28.20 3.66
N GLU A 73 1.53 28.63 3.43
CA GLU A 73 0.86 29.67 4.22
C GLU A 73 0.70 29.28 5.70
N LYS A 74 0.51 27.98 5.98
CA LYS A 74 0.48 27.43 7.35
C LYS A 74 1.88 27.19 7.95
N GLY A 75 2.95 27.58 7.25
CA GLY A 75 4.33 27.42 7.70
C GLY A 75 4.97 26.08 7.33
N TYR A 76 4.31 25.24 6.53
CA TYR A 76 4.82 23.93 6.10
C TYR A 76 5.31 23.97 4.65
N HIS A 77 6.62 23.97 4.46
CA HIS A 77 7.24 24.04 3.13
C HIS A 77 7.27 22.66 2.45
N ARG A 78 6.16 22.27 1.81
CA ARG A 78 6.04 21.05 1.00
C ARG A 78 5.73 21.37 -0.44
N SER A 79 6.46 20.77 -1.37
CA SER A 79 6.18 20.86 -2.81
C SER A 79 4.89 20.11 -3.19
N ALA A 80 4.31 20.46 -4.34
CA ALA A 80 3.14 19.79 -4.89
C ALA A 80 3.34 18.27 -5.02
N GLU A 81 4.52 17.83 -5.47
CA GLU A 81 4.84 16.41 -5.61
C GLU A 81 4.94 15.69 -4.25
N GLN A 82 5.51 16.33 -3.24
CA GLN A 82 5.53 15.79 -1.88
C GLN A 82 4.12 15.64 -1.29
N CYS A 83 3.25 16.62 -1.54
CA CYS A 83 1.84 16.59 -1.15
C CYS A 83 1.08 15.44 -1.84
N LYS A 84 1.27 15.27 -3.16
CA LYS A 84 0.71 14.15 -3.93
C LYS A 84 1.19 12.80 -3.41
N CYS A 85 2.50 12.64 -3.24
CA CYS A 85 3.10 11.42 -2.68
C CYS A 85 2.57 11.12 -1.26
N LYS A 86 2.43 12.16 -0.41
CA LYS A 86 1.87 12.01 0.95
C LYS A 86 0.42 11.54 0.90
N TRP A 87 -0.42 12.12 0.04
CA TRP A 87 -1.80 11.68 -0.16
C TRP A 87 -1.87 10.22 -0.56
N LYS A 88 -1.11 9.81 -1.60
CA LYS A 88 -1.07 8.43 -2.08
C LYS A 88 -0.74 7.46 -0.94
N ASN A 89 0.31 7.75 -0.19
CA ASN A 89 0.73 6.93 0.95
C ASN A 89 -0.34 6.82 2.03
N LEU A 90 -1.02 7.92 2.36
CA LEU A 90 -2.07 7.92 3.37
C LEU A 90 -3.33 7.15 2.91
N VAL A 91 -3.74 7.32 1.64
CA VAL A 91 -4.85 6.56 1.05
C VAL A 91 -4.55 5.07 1.05
N THR A 92 -3.35 4.66 0.65
CA THR A 92 -2.94 3.24 0.68
C THR A 92 -3.03 2.67 2.08
N ARG A 93 -2.54 3.40 3.10
CA ARG A 93 -2.65 2.97 4.50
C ARG A 93 -4.11 2.88 4.94
N TYR A 94 -4.91 3.91 4.66
CA TYR A 94 -6.33 3.93 5.00
C TYR A 94 -7.08 2.72 4.42
N LYS A 95 -6.91 2.42 3.13
CA LYS A 95 -7.54 1.26 2.48
C LYS A 95 -7.11 -0.07 3.10
N GLY A 96 -5.83 -0.20 3.47
CA GLY A 96 -5.33 -1.39 4.16
C GLY A 96 -6.02 -1.62 5.52
N PHE A 97 -6.32 -0.55 6.26
CA PHE A 97 -7.09 -0.64 7.50
C PHE A 97 -8.60 -0.82 7.26
N GLU A 98 -9.18 -0.18 6.23
CA GLU A 98 -10.60 -0.33 5.87
C GLU A 98 -10.98 -1.80 5.62
N THR A 99 -10.09 -2.57 5.00
CA THR A 99 -10.29 -4.01 4.73
C THR A 99 -10.17 -4.93 5.96
N MET A 100 -9.74 -4.44 7.12
CA MET A 100 -9.59 -5.28 8.33
C MET A 100 -10.89 -5.39 9.13
N GLU A 101 -11.37 -6.61 9.41
CA GLU A 101 -12.69 -6.89 9.99
C GLU A 101 -12.95 -6.21 11.35
N GLN A 102 -11.92 -5.99 12.18
CA GLN A 102 -12.06 -5.37 13.50
C GLN A 102 -12.04 -3.83 13.47
N GLU A 103 -13.19 -3.21 13.74
CA GLU A 103 -13.38 -1.75 13.93
C GLU A 103 -12.32 -1.10 14.85
N ALA A 104 -11.96 -1.78 15.95
CA ALA A 104 -10.96 -1.29 16.91
C ALA A 104 -9.55 -1.16 16.29
N THR A 105 -9.19 -2.01 15.33
CA THR A 105 -7.91 -1.94 14.61
C THR A 105 -7.94 -0.86 13.53
N ARG A 106 -9.11 -0.57 12.95
CA ARG A 106 -9.29 0.54 12.00
C ARG A 106 -9.00 1.90 12.65
N GLN A 107 -9.44 2.09 13.89
CA GLN A 107 -9.22 3.31 14.67
C GLN A 107 -7.78 3.47 15.19
N GLN A 108 -6.91 2.46 15.05
CA GLN A 108 -5.49 2.56 15.39
C GLN A 108 -4.72 3.46 14.40
N PHE A 109 -5.25 3.65 13.19
CA PHE A 109 -4.67 4.59 12.23
C PHE A 109 -4.92 6.04 12.68
N PRO A 110 -3.87 6.84 12.97
CA PRO A 110 -4.03 8.17 13.60
C PRO A 110 -4.83 9.20 12.81
N PHE A 111 -5.12 8.94 11.53
CA PHE A 111 -5.86 9.83 10.64
C PHE A 111 -7.12 9.16 10.05
N TYR A 112 -7.58 8.06 10.66
CA TYR A 112 -8.71 7.27 10.14
C TYR A 112 -10.00 8.11 10.06
N ASN A 113 -10.27 8.90 11.08
CA ASN A 113 -11.48 9.71 11.15
C ASN A 113 -11.50 10.81 10.09
N GLU A 114 -10.37 11.50 9.89
CA GLU A 114 -10.22 12.53 8.89
C GLU A 114 -10.38 11.96 7.46
N PHE A 115 -9.81 10.78 7.18
CA PHE A 115 -10.01 10.11 5.89
C PHE A 115 -11.43 9.59 5.70
N SER A 116 -11.99 8.94 6.73
CA SER A 116 -13.35 8.43 6.70
C SER A 116 -14.35 9.57 6.46
N ALA A 117 -14.15 10.74 7.07
CA ALA A 117 -14.96 11.93 6.84
C ALA A 117 -14.88 12.41 5.39
N ILE A 118 -13.68 12.47 4.79
CA ILE A 118 -13.50 12.87 3.38
C ILE A 118 -14.24 11.92 2.45
N PHE A 119 -14.06 10.61 2.62
CA PHE A 119 -14.69 9.60 1.75
C PHE A 119 -16.20 9.50 1.97
N THR A 120 -16.67 9.55 3.22
CA THR A 120 -18.10 9.55 3.56
C THR A 120 -18.78 10.78 2.99
N ALA A 121 -18.19 11.98 3.15
CA ALA A 121 -18.74 13.19 2.59
C ALA A 121 -18.78 13.15 1.05
N ARG A 122 -17.76 12.56 0.42
CA ARG A 122 -17.75 12.31 -1.03
C ARG A 122 -18.88 11.38 -1.46
N MET A 123 -19.08 10.27 -0.76
CA MET A 123 -20.15 9.32 -1.03
C MET A 123 -21.53 9.97 -0.89
N GLN A 124 -21.75 10.72 0.20
CA GLN A 124 -22.99 11.46 0.43
C GLN A 124 -23.26 12.49 -0.66
N ARG A 125 -22.24 13.21 -1.14
CA ARG A 125 -22.39 14.16 -2.26
C ARG A 125 -22.78 13.47 -3.57
N MET A 126 -22.20 12.31 -3.87
CA MET A 126 -22.59 11.54 -5.05
C MET A 126 -24.06 11.11 -4.97
N LEU A 127 -24.49 10.59 -3.82
CA LEU A 127 -25.89 10.19 -3.60
C LEU A 127 -26.87 11.38 -3.69
N TRP A 128 -26.48 12.56 -3.21
CA TRP A 128 -27.29 13.78 -3.32
C TRP A 128 -27.42 14.25 -4.78
N ALA A 129 -26.33 14.19 -5.55
CA ALA A 129 -26.34 14.57 -6.97
C ALA A 129 -27.25 13.66 -7.82
N GLU A 130 -27.38 12.37 -7.45
CA GLU A 130 -28.30 11.43 -8.11
C GLU A 130 -29.77 11.70 -7.77
N ALA A 131 -30.06 12.23 -6.58
CA ALA A 131 -31.42 12.58 -6.15
C ALA A 131 -31.97 13.86 -6.83
N GLU A 132 -31.10 14.79 -7.23
CA GLU A 132 -31.50 16.08 -7.82
C GLU A 132 -31.38 16.17 -9.36
N GLY A 133 -30.81 15.16 -10.05
CA GLY A 133 -30.59 15.24 -11.51
C GLY A 133 -30.56 13.89 -12.23
N GLY A 134 -31.57 13.63 -13.07
CA GLY A 134 -31.75 12.37 -13.79
C GLY A 134 -30.66 12.00 -14.81
N SER A 135 -30.48 10.67 -14.96
CA SER A 135 -29.88 9.95 -16.09
C SER A 135 -28.72 10.64 -16.83
N LYS A 136 -27.50 10.46 -16.31
CA LYS A 136 -26.31 10.35 -17.15
C LYS A 136 -25.64 9.01 -16.87
N LYS A 137 -25.51 8.22 -17.93
CA LYS A 137 -24.91 6.88 -17.93
C LYS A 137 -23.55 6.86 -17.22
N ASN A 138 -23.44 5.86 -16.36
CA ASN A 138 -22.27 5.27 -15.71
C ASN A 138 -20.91 5.55 -16.39
N LYS A 139 -19.97 6.10 -15.61
CA LYS A 139 -18.54 5.87 -15.81
C LYS A 139 -17.92 5.67 -14.43
N GLY A 140 -17.59 4.42 -14.12
CA GLY A 140 -17.04 4.01 -12.83
C GLY A 140 -15.92 4.94 -12.37
N THR A 141 -16.16 5.62 -11.26
CA THR A 141 -15.15 6.40 -10.54
C THR A 141 -14.23 5.41 -9.86
N GLN A 142 -13.19 5.03 -10.58
CA GLN A 142 -12.03 4.37 -9.99
C GLN A 142 -11.49 5.29 -8.90
N LEU A 143 -11.31 4.75 -7.69
CA LEU A 143 -10.67 5.43 -6.58
C LEU A 143 -9.24 5.81 -7.01
N SER A 144 -9.12 7.05 -7.52
CA SER A 144 -7.94 7.69 -8.12
C SER A 144 -6.62 7.17 -7.56
N SER A 145 -5.99 6.27 -8.32
CA SER A 145 -4.55 6.12 -8.37
C SER A 145 -4.06 7.20 -9.33
N ASP A 146 -3.37 8.19 -8.77
CA ASP A 146 -2.85 9.37 -9.48
C ASP A 146 -1.65 8.95 -10.35
N GLU A 147 -1.95 8.47 -11.55
CA GLU A 147 -1.00 8.28 -12.66
C GLU A 147 -1.60 8.94 -13.91
N GLU A 148 -1.20 10.20 -14.15
CA GLU A 148 -1.41 10.85 -15.44
C GLU A 148 -0.02 11.27 -15.96
N GLU A 149 0.40 10.55 -17.01
CA GLU A 149 1.58 10.84 -17.82
C GLU A 149 1.26 11.99 -18.80
N ASP A 150 2.25 12.85 -18.99
CA ASP A 150 2.20 14.11 -19.71
C ASP A 150 2.04 13.89 -21.23
N GLY A 151 1.11 14.61 -21.86
CA GLY A 151 0.74 14.45 -23.26
C GLY A 151 -0.03 15.65 -23.78
N ASN A 152 0.72 16.71 -24.04
CA ASN A 152 0.30 17.95 -24.69
C ASN A 152 0.00 17.74 -26.18
N GLU A 153 -1.17 18.17 -26.66
CA GLU A 153 -1.31 18.80 -27.99
C GLU A 153 -2.65 19.56 -28.12
N GLU A 154 -2.54 20.71 -28.76
CA GLU A 154 -3.53 21.78 -28.89
C GLU A 154 -4.45 21.62 -30.11
N SER A 155 -5.60 22.30 -30.00
CA SER A 155 -6.34 23.01 -31.08
C SER A 155 -7.00 22.21 -32.21
N ALA A 156 -8.32 22.36 -32.34
CA ALA A 156 -8.92 23.37 -33.24
C ALA A 156 -10.44 23.21 -33.38
N GLU A 157 -11.06 24.35 -33.71
CA GLU A 157 -12.49 24.64 -33.85
C GLU A 157 -13.27 23.81 -34.88
N GLY A 158 -14.60 23.93 -34.83
CA GLY A 158 -15.41 23.75 -36.04
C GLY A 158 -16.90 23.57 -35.80
N GLY A 159 -17.64 24.67 -35.66
CA GLY A 159 -19.10 24.66 -35.63
C GLY A 159 -19.74 24.27 -36.98
N GLY A 160 -21.03 23.91 -36.96
CA GLY A 160 -21.79 23.71 -38.19
C GLY A 160 -23.20 23.19 -37.98
N GLY A 161 -24.13 24.06 -37.61
CA GLY A 161 -25.56 23.77 -37.73
C GLY A 161 -26.02 23.80 -39.19
N ARG A 162 -26.93 22.91 -39.59
CA ARG A 162 -27.84 23.15 -40.73
C ARG A 162 -29.14 22.36 -40.64
N LYS A 163 -30.20 23.04 -41.09
CA LYS A 163 -31.63 22.77 -40.95
C LYS A 163 -32.15 21.62 -41.84
N LYS A 164 -33.17 20.93 -41.28
CA LYS A 164 -34.43 20.42 -41.87
C LYS A 164 -34.39 19.75 -43.26
N LYS A 165 -34.81 18.47 -43.29
CA LYS A 165 -35.74 17.96 -44.31
C LYS A 165 -36.94 17.28 -43.64
N LYS A 166 -38.13 17.77 -43.99
CA LYS A 166 -39.45 17.29 -43.59
C LYS A 166 -39.89 16.25 -44.62
N ALA A 167 -40.21 15.04 -44.19
CA ALA A 167 -41.00 14.08 -44.95
C ALA A 167 -42.15 13.58 -44.06
N LYS A 168 -43.37 13.94 -44.45
CA LYS A 168 -44.62 13.37 -43.95
C LYS A 168 -44.77 11.97 -44.57
N ILE A 169 -45.14 10.95 -43.79
CA ILE A 169 -46.00 9.85 -44.24
C ILE A 169 -46.97 9.50 -43.12
N ALA A 170 -48.16 9.10 -43.57
CA ALA A 170 -49.44 9.01 -42.92
C ALA A 170 -49.56 8.05 -41.73
N SER A 171 -50.55 8.40 -40.90
CA SER A 171 -51.27 7.53 -39.97
C SER A 171 -51.73 6.22 -40.62
N GLY A 172 -51.41 5.10 -39.97
CA GLY A 172 -52.02 3.79 -40.19
C GLY A 172 -51.83 2.96 -38.91
N GLY A 173 -52.94 2.61 -38.25
CA GLY A 173 -52.96 1.99 -36.92
C GLY A 173 -52.42 0.55 -36.89
N GLY A 174 -52.02 0.13 -35.68
CA GLY A 174 -51.58 -1.23 -35.37
C GLY A 174 -50.92 -1.35 -34.00
N GLY A 175 -51.70 -1.19 -32.92
CA GLY A 175 -51.24 -1.16 -31.53
C GLY A 175 -50.88 -2.53 -30.92
N GLY A 176 -49.99 -3.29 -31.56
CA GLY A 176 -49.55 -4.61 -31.06
C GLY A 176 -48.04 -4.89 -31.12
N SER A 177 -47.24 -4.10 -31.85
CA SER A 177 -45.80 -4.39 -32.07
C SER A 177 -44.86 -3.67 -31.09
N SER A 178 -45.29 -2.53 -30.52
CA SER A 178 -44.44 -1.68 -29.67
C SER A 178 -44.04 -2.31 -28.34
N LEU A 179 -44.85 -3.23 -27.79
CA LEU A 179 -44.55 -3.92 -26.54
C LEU A 179 -43.53 -5.04 -26.74
N ASN A 180 -43.56 -5.74 -27.88
CA ASN A 180 -42.56 -6.75 -28.22
C ASN A 180 -41.19 -6.11 -28.49
N SER A 181 -41.16 -4.97 -29.19
CA SER A 181 -39.92 -4.22 -29.43
C SER A 181 -39.32 -3.64 -28.14
N LEU A 182 -40.14 -3.12 -27.22
CA LEU A 182 -39.66 -2.63 -25.92
C LEU A 182 -39.14 -3.79 -25.05
N LYS A 183 -39.80 -4.95 -25.10
CA LYS A 183 -39.39 -6.16 -24.39
C LYS A 183 -38.05 -6.69 -24.92
N GLU A 184 -37.83 -6.68 -26.23
CA GLU A 184 -36.54 -7.02 -26.85
C GLU A 184 -35.43 -6.04 -26.45
N ILE A 185 -35.71 -4.73 -26.42
CA ILE A 185 -34.73 -3.72 -26.00
C ILE A 185 -34.37 -3.90 -24.51
N LEU A 186 -35.34 -4.21 -23.66
CA LEU A 186 -35.10 -4.47 -22.24
C LEU A 186 -34.33 -5.78 -22.02
N GLU A 187 -34.66 -6.84 -22.76
CA GLU A 187 -33.93 -8.11 -22.74
C GLU A 187 -32.48 -7.91 -23.22
N GLU A 188 -32.25 -7.14 -24.29
CA GLU A 188 -30.92 -6.80 -24.78
C GLU A 188 -30.15 -5.92 -23.77
N PHE A 189 -30.82 -4.99 -23.09
CA PHE A 189 -30.23 -4.20 -22.01
C PHE A 189 -29.81 -5.07 -20.82
N MET A 190 -30.66 -6.01 -20.39
CA MET A 190 -30.32 -6.96 -19.32
C MET A 190 -29.16 -7.87 -19.73
N ARG A 191 -29.12 -8.31 -20.99
CA ARG A 191 -28.03 -9.12 -21.55
C ARG A 191 -26.72 -8.33 -21.60
N GLN A 192 -26.78 -7.06 -21.98
CA GLN A 192 -25.64 -6.13 -21.95
C GLN A 192 -25.15 -5.88 -20.53
N GLN A 193 -26.05 -5.66 -19.57
CA GLN A 193 -25.71 -5.48 -18.17
C GLN A 193 -24.99 -6.71 -17.61
N MET A 194 -25.52 -7.92 -17.87
CA MET A 194 -24.92 -9.18 -17.44
C MET A 194 -23.54 -9.42 -18.07
N GLN A 195 -23.33 -9.05 -19.35
CA GLN A 195 -22.02 -9.14 -20.01
C GLN A 195 -21.00 -8.16 -19.42
N ILE A 196 -21.42 -6.94 -19.11
CA ILE A 196 -20.54 -5.96 -18.46
C ILE A 196 -20.18 -6.46 -17.06
N GLU A 197 -21.15 -6.92 -16.28
CA GLU A 197 -20.88 -7.46 -14.94
C GLU A 197 -19.95 -8.68 -14.99
N ALA A 198 -20.14 -9.59 -15.95
CA ALA A 198 -19.25 -10.74 -16.15
C ALA A 198 -17.83 -10.31 -16.51
N GLN A 199 -17.66 -9.35 -17.44
CA GLN A 199 -16.34 -8.81 -17.79
C GLN A 199 -15.68 -8.10 -16.61
N TRP A 200 -16.45 -7.40 -15.78
CA TRP A 200 -15.93 -6.74 -14.58
C TRP A 200 -15.49 -7.77 -13.53
N MET A 201 -16.27 -8.82 -13.31
CA MET A 201 -15.92 -9.91 -12.39
C MET A 201 -14.67 -10.66 -12.87
N GLU A 202 -14.59 -10.99 -14.16
CA GLU A 202 -13.42 -11.65 -14.75
C GLU A 202 -12.18 -10.76 -14.67
N ALA A 203 -12.30 -9.47 -15.00
CA ALA A 203 -11.18 -8.53 -14.91
C ALA A 203 -10.74 -8.24 -13.46
N PHE A 204 -11.65 -8.39 -12.49
CA PHE A 204 -11.33 -8.31 -11.07
C PHE A 204 -10.62 -9.57 -10.59
N GLU A 205 -11.15 -10.75 -10.94
CA GLU A 205 -10.59 -12.04 -10.59
C GLU A 205 -9.21 -12.24 -11.25
N ALA A 206 -9.02 -11.82 -12.49
CA ALA A 206 -7.71 -11.84 -13.16
C ALA A 206 -6.67 -11.00 -12.41
N ARG A 207 -7.05 -9.79 -11.96
CA ARG A 207 -6.18 -8.94 -11.13
C ARG A 207 -5.91 -9.56 -9.75
N GLU A 208 -6.88 -10.24 -9.17
CA GLU A 208 -6.69 -10.96 -7.91
C GLU A 208 -5.73 -12.14 -8.09
N ASN A 209 -5.91 -12.92 -9.15
CA ASN A 209 -5.06 -14.05 -9.50
C ASN A 209 -3.64 -13.62 -9.84
N GLU A 210 -3.45 -12.49 -10.53
CA GLU A 210 -2.13 -11.91 -10.76
C GLU A 210 -1.43 -11.54 -9.44
N ARG A 211 -2.16 -10.97 -8.48
CA ARG A 211 -1.62 -10.70 -7.15
C ARG A 211 -1.24 -11.98 -6.41
N ARG A 212 -2.11 -13.01 -6.44
CA ARG A 212 -1.82 -14.32 -5.83
C ARG A 212 -0.60 -14.97 -6.46
N LEU A 213 -0.45 -14.89 -7.79
CA LEU A 213 0.69 -15.47 -8.49
C LEU A 213 1.99 -14.77 -8.11
N LYS A 214 2.01 -13.43 -8.10
CA LYS A 214 3.18 -12.66 -7.64
C LYS A 214 3.53 -12.96 -6.18
N GLU A 215 2.52 -13.17 -5.33
CA GLU A 215 2.75 -13.56 -3.93
C GLU A 215 3.33 -14.98 -3.83
N MET A 216 2.82 -15.93 -4.62
CA MET A 216 3.37 -17.29 -4.68
C MET A 216 4.80 -17.30 -5.22
N GLU A 217 5.09 -16.56 -6.29
CA GLU A 217 6.44 -16.38 -6.84
C GLU A 217 7.37 -15.77 -5.80
N TRP A 218 6.92 -14.75 -5.07
CA TRP A 218 7.69 -14.15 -4.00
C TRP A 218 8.00 -15.14 -2.88
N ARG A 219 7.00 -15.93 -2.45
CA ARG A 219 7.17 -16.97 -1.42
C ARG A 219 8.16 -18.04 -1.88
N GLN A 220 8.05 -18.51 -3.12
CA GLN A 220 8.98 -19.49 -3.69
C GLN A 220 10.40 -18.93 -3.78
N ALA A 221 10.57 -17.68 -4.21
CA ALA A 221 11.88 -17.03 -4.28
C ALA A 221 12.53 -16.92 -2.89
N MET A 222 11.74 -16.55 -1.87
CA MET A 222 12.20 -16.52 -0.48
C MET A 222 12.61 -17.91 0.02
N GLU A 223 11.83 -18.95 -0.29
CA GLU A 223 12.13 -20.33 0.07
C GLU A 223 13.41 -20.84 -0.62
N VAL A 224 13.63 -20.51 -1.89
CA VAL A 224 14.86 -20.85 -2.61
C VAL A 224 16.08 -20.22 -1.95
N LEU A 225 16.03 -18.93 -1.62
CA LEU A 225 17.12 -18.24 -0.93
C LEU A 225 17.44 -18.85 0.44
N GLU A 226 16.40 -19.22 1.20
CA GLU A 226 16.58 -19.88 2.49
C GLU A 226 17.19 -21.28 2.33
N ASN A 227 16.73 -22.05 1.36
CA ASN A 227 17.29 -23.36 1.05
C ASN A 227 18.76 -23.26 0.59
N GLU A 228 19.12 -22.25 -0.21
CA GLU A 228 20.52 -21.98 -0.58
C GLU A 228 21.38 -21.68 0.65
N ARG A 229 20.86 -20.86 1.58
CA ARG A 229 21.53 -20.56 2.85
C ARG A 229 21.76 -21.83 3.67
N ILE A 230 20.72 -22.65 3.85
CA ILE A 230 20.79 -23.92 4.58
C ILE A 230 21.81 -24.87 3.92
N MET A 231 21.76 -25.03 2.60
CA MET A 231 22.69 -25.87 1.85
C MET A 231 24.16 -25.43 2.02
N MET A 232 24.41 -24.11 2.07
CA MET A 232 25.76 -23.58 2.31
C MET A 232 26.23 -23.84 3.75
N GLU A 233 25.34 -23.71 4.73
CA GLU A 233 25.61 -24.03 6.14
C GLU A 233 25.88 -25.51 6.36
N GLU A 234 25.09 -26.39 5.73
CA GLU A 234 25.30 -27.84 5.78
C GLU A 234 26.66 -28.22 5.20
N ARG A 235 27.00 -27.69 4.02
CA ARG A 235 28.33 -27.92 3.42
C ARG A 235 29.47 -27.42 4.30
N TRP A 236 29.27 -26.32 5.02
CA TRP A 236 30.27 -25.81 5.97
C TRP A 236 30.39 -26.71 7.19
N ARG A 237 29.27 -27.12 7.76
CA ARG A 237 29.20 -28.04 8.91
C ARG A 237 29.82 -29.38 8.58
N GLU A 238 29.56 -29.93 7.40
CA GLU A 238 30.16 -31.19 6.96
C GLU A 238 31.68 -31.05 6.84
N ARG A 239 32.19 -29.97 6.23
CA ARG A 239 33.65 -29.72 6.19
C ARG A 239 34.25 -29.58 7.59
N GLU A 240 33.56 -28.92 8.51
CA GLU A 240 33.97 -28.79 9.91
C GLU A 240 34.01 -30.14 10.61
N GLU A 241 32.97 -30.94 10.47
CA GLU A 241 32.90 -32.28 11.05
C GLU A 241 33.99 -33.18 10.49
N GLN A 242 34.27 -33.10 9.20
CA GLN A 242 35.41 -33.79 8.58
C GLN A 242 36.75 -33.35 9.17
N ARG A 243 36.92 -32.06 9.53
CA ARG A 243 38.11 -31.60 10.27
C ARG A 243 38.14 -32.19 11.68
N ARG A 244 37.01 -32.13 12.39
CA ARG A 244 36.85 -32.67 13.75
C ARG A 244 37.17 -34.16 13.81
N ILE A 245 36.62 -34.97 12.90
CA ILE A 245 36.89 -36.42 12.81
C ILE A 245 38.38 -36.70 12.60
N ARG A 246 39.06 -35.93 11.73
CA ARG A 246 40.51 -36.10 11.52
C ARG A 246 41.31 -35.74 12.76
N GLU A 247 40.87 -34.74 13.52
CA GLU A 247 41.51 -34.35 14.77
C GLU A 247 41.26 -35.36 15.88
N GLU A 248 40.03 -35.84 16.03
CA GLU A 248 39.65 -36.94 16.94
C GLU A 248 40.46 -38.20 16.64
N ALA A 249 40.56 -38.63 15.37
CA ALA A 249 41.38 -39.79 15.00
C ALA A 249 42.88 -39.60 15.32
N ARG A 250 43.40 -38.37 15.33
CA ARG A 250 44.77 -38.09 15.81
C ARG A 250 44.85 -38.12 17.32
N ALA A 251 43.84 -37.59 18.02
CA ALA A 251 43.74 -37.64 19.47
C ALA A 251 43.66 -39.08 19.98
N GLU A 252 42.79 -39.91 19.40
CA GLU A 252 42.66 -41.34 19.71
C GLU A 252 43.97 -42.10 19.54
N LYS A 253 44.75 -41.80 18.49
CA LYS A 253 46.08 -42.38 18.32
C LYS A 253 47.04 -41.97 19.44
N ARG A 254 47.02 -40.70 19.85
CA ARG A 254 47.83 -40.22 20.99
C ARG A 254 47.40 -40.90 22.29
N ASP A 255 46.10 -40.99 22.53
CA ASP A 255 45.54 -41.60 23.74
C ASP A 255 45.83 -43.10 23.79
N ALA A 256 45.76 -43.81 22.66
CA ALA A 256 46.14 -45.21 22.55
C ALA A 256 47.63 -45.44 22.86
N LEU A 257 48.51 -44.55 22.40
CA LEU A 257 49.94 -44.61 22.73
C LEU A 257 50.19 -44.34 24.22
N ILE A 258 49.55 -43.32 24.79
CA ILE A 258 49.64 -43.00 26.22
C ILE A 258 49.16 -44.21 27.04
N THR A 259 48.02 -44.77 26.70
CA THR A 259 47.45 -45.96 27.37
C THR A 259 48.40 -47.15 27.27
N ALA A 260 49.00 -47.39 26.10
CA ALA A 260 49.98 -48.47 25.93
C ALA A 260 51.25 -48.26 26.75
N LEU A 261 51.70 -47.01 26.93
CA LEU A 261 52.85 -46.68 27.78
C LEU A 261 52.53 -46.85 29.26
N LEU A 262 51.37 -46.39 29.72
CA LEU A 262 50.91 -46.57 31.11
C LEU A 262 50.82 -48.06 31.47
N ASN A 263 50.21 -48.87 30.60
CA ASN A 263 50.14 -50.32 30.79
C ASN A 263 51.51 -51.00 30.87
N LYS A 264 52.55 -50.46 30.21
CA LYS A 264 53.92 -51.00 30.31
C LYS A 264 54.57 -50.63 31.64
N LEU A 265 54.34 -49.41 32.13
CA LEU A 265 54.85 -48.96 33.42
C LEU A 265 54.23 -49.75 34.56
N GLU A 266 52.91 -49.95 34.55
CA GLU A 266 52.21 -50.78 35.56
C GLU A 266 52.73 -52.23 35.61
N ARG A 267 53.14 -52.79 34.46
CA ARG A 267 53.74 -54.13 34.39
C ARG A 267 55.20 -54.19 34.81
N GLN A 268 55.90 -53.05 34.87
CA GLN A 268 57.27 -52.96 35.38
C GLN A 268 57.32 -52.72 36.88
N GLU A 269 56.24 -52.20 37.47
CA GLU A 269 56.10 -51.94 38.91
C GLU A 269 55.55 -53.14 39.71
N MET A 270 55.05 -54.19 39.04
CA MET A 270 54.70 -55.50 39.63
C MET A 270 55.79 -56.54 39.42
#